data_AF-A0A520R881-F1
#
_entry.id   AF-A0A520R881-F1
#
_cell.length_a   1.000
_cell.length_b   1.000
_cell.length_c   1.000
_cell.angle_alpha   90.00
_cell.angle_beta   90.00
_cell.angle_gamma   90.00
#
_symmetry.space_group_name_H-M   'P 1'
#
loop_
_entity.id
_entity.type
_entity.pdbx_description
1 polymer ?
#
loop_
_entity_poly.entity_id
_entity_poly.type
_entity_poly.pdbx_seq_one_letter_code
_entity_poly.pdbx_strand_id
1 'polypeptide(L)'
;MEIAPAVETRRDRLTPLRRFIAAIGRLVSSLLRILVLSFVFSIVPIAAFLALDLPVRGLDHFFSLPSARPGNWLTQGHVFMTFAAMSGIFIARRFGGDEAARVITTSWGIAAVAALVEFVHLAPSLSPGDIPSARFIGAFVASAMIGQYVAVGLYDIIRGAAAWWRAPLYGLLAGYFAHVVIFFPVVYWSSGLPWTFWMVSDFTLKAVLSFGFLGLYYVSRGFVKPSDGLGG
;
A
#
# COMPACT_ATOMS: atom_id res chain seq x y z
N MET A 1 9.28 12.91 54.33
CA MET A 1 9.61 13.48 53.01
C MET A 1 10.96 12.91 52.60
N GLU A 2 10.96 11.84 51.82
CA GLU A 2 12.18 11.28 51.23
C GLU A 2 12.59 12.14 50.04
N ILE A 3 13.79 12.72 50.11
CA ILE A 3 14.38 13.50 49.02
C ILE A 3 14.94 12.49 48.02
N ALA A 4 14.26 12.33 46.88
CA ALA A 4 14.73 11.49 45.79
C ALA A 4 16.11 11.99 45.32
N PRO A 5 17.14 11.13 45.25
CA PRO A 5 18.46 11.55 44.80
C PRO A 5 18.38 11.96 43.33
N ALA A 6 18.84 13.17 43.04
CA ALA A 6 18.97 13.68 41.68
C ALA A 6 19.89 12.76 40.88
N VAL A 7 19.31 11.96 39.98
CA VAL A 7 20.07 11.12 39.05
C VAL A 7 20.74 12.05 38.05
N GLU A 8 22.01 12.35 38.31
CA GLU A 8 22.86 13.11 37.42
C GLU A 8 23.09 12.28 36.16
N THR A 9 22.28 12.52 35.12
CA THR A 9 22.47 11.89 33.81
C THR A 9 23.79 12.38 33.23
N ARG A 10 24.85 11.60 33.46
CA ARG A 10 26.17 11.79 32.90
C ARG A 10 26.04 11.80 31.38
N ARG A 11 25.93 12.97 30.77
CA ARG A 11 25.99 13.14 29.31
C ARG A 11 27.39 12.73 28.88
N ASP A 12 27.55 11.47 28.47
CA ASP A 12 28.77 11.01 27.83
C ASP A 12 29.12 11.96 26.70
N ARG A 13 30.20 12.74 26.90
CA ARG A 13 30.76 13.64 25.89
C ARG A 13 31.41 12.78 24.81
N LEU A 14 30.59 12.18 23.95
CA LEU A 14 31.06 11.58 22.70
C LEU A 14 31.85 12.65 21.94
N THR A 15 33.08 12.31 21.55
CA THR A 15 33.90 13.16 20.69
C THR A 15 33.14 13.47 19.38
N PRO A 16 33.36 14.63 18.75
CA PRO A 16 32.68 15.00 17.50
C PRO A 16 32.76 13.90 16.43
N LEU A 17 33.92 13.25 16.33
CA LEU A 17 34.16 12.12 15.42
C LEU A 17 33.25 10.92 15.72
N ARG A 18 33.08 10.53 17.00
CA ARG A 18 32.18 9.41 17.37
C ARG A 18 30.72 9.72 17.08
N ARG A 19 30.28 10.97 17.26
CA ARG A 19 28.92 11.41 16.91
C ARG A 19 28.68 11.32 15.40
N PHE A 20 29.66 11.76 14.62
CA PHE A 20 29.61 11.69 13.16
C PHE A 20 29.54 10.25 12.65
N ILE A 21 30.42 9.35 13.14
CA ILE A 21 30.40 7.92 12.79
C ILE A 21 29.06 7.28 13.16
N ALA A 22 28.54 7.57 14.36
CA ALA A 22 27.23 7.06 14.78
C ALA A 22 26.07 7.59 13.91
N ALA A 23 26.16 8.84 13.44
CA ALA A 23 25.17 9.42 12.54
C ALA A 23 25.22 8.74 11.16
N ILE A 24 26.42 8.52 10.60
CA ILE A 24 26.60 7.75 9.35
C ILE A 24 26.03 6.34 9.49
N GLY A 25 26.35 5.65 10.60
CA GLY A 25 25.83 4.30 10.83
C GLY A 25 24.30 4.24 10.85
N ARG A 26 23.64 5.20 11.51
CA ARG A 26 22.17 5.32 11.49
C ARG A 26 21.61 5.62 10.11
N LEU A 27 22.27 6.48 9.35
CA LEU A 27 21.88 6.82 7.98
C LEU A 27 21.96 5.59 7.07
N VAL A 28 23.11 4.90 7.04
CA VAL A 28 23.33 3.69 6.24
C VAL A 28 22.34 2.59 6.62
N SER A 29 22.14 2.35 7.91
CA SER A 29 21.16 1.37 8.39
C SER A 29 19.73 1.70 7.94
N SER A 30 19.34 2.98 8.00
CA SER A 30 18.00 3.42 7.55
C SER A 30 17.84 3.29 6.04
N LEU A 31 18.86 3.68 5.26
CA LEU A 31 18.86 3.52 3.80
C LEU A 31 18.76 2.06 3.37
N LEU A 32 19.57 1.19 3.98
CA LEU A 32 19.51 -0.26 3.70
C LEU A 32 18.15 -0.85 4.06
N ARG A 33 17.56 -0.43 5.19
CA ARG A 33 16.22 -0.86 5.57
C ARG A 33 15.18 -0.43 4.54
N ILE A 34 15.16 0.85 4.15
CA ILE A 34 14.22 1.35 3.11
C ILE A 34 14.42 0.58 1.82
N LEU A 35 15.66 0.35 1.39
CA LEU A 35 15.96 -0.38 0.16
C LEU A 35 15.42 -1.81 0.20
N VAL A 36 15.69 -2.56 1.27
CA VAL A 36 15.20 -3.94 1.43
C VAL A 36 13.67 -3.98 1.50
N LEU A 37 13.05 -3.10 2.30
CA LEU A 37 11.60 -3.04 2.41
C LEU A 37 10.95 -2.65 1.08
N SER A 38 11.53 -1.71 0.34
CA SER A 38 11.03 -1.28 -0.97
C SER A 38 11.16 -2.39 -2.01
N PHE A 39 12.27 -3.13 -2.00
CA PHE A 39 12.45 -4.29 -2.86
C PHE A 39 11.39 -5.36 -2.59
N VAL A 40 11.20 -5.75 -1.32
CA VAL A 40 10.18 -6.74 -0.94
C VAL A 40 8.77 -6.24 -1.27
N PHE A 41 8.47 -4.98 -0.95
CA PHE A 41 7.15 -4.41 -1.22
C PHE A 41 6.88 -4.26 -2.71
N SER A 42 7.91 -4.02 -3.54
CA SER A 42 7.78 -3.87 -5.00
C SER A 42 7.28 -5.11 -5.72
N ILE A 43 7.39 -6.30 -5.09
CA ILE A 43 6.82 -7.54 -5.61
C ILE A 43 5.31 -7.38 -5.88
N VAL A 44 4.59 -6.66 -5.01
CA VAL A 44 3.15 -6.48 -5.14
C VAL A 44 2.75 -5.60 -6.33
N PRO A 45 3.24 -4.35 -6.49
CA PRO A 45 2.92 -3.55 -7.67
C PRO A 45 3.45 -4.17 -8.96
N ILE A 46 4.60 -4.86 -8.95
CA ILE A 46 5.08 -5.60 -10.15
C ILE A 46 4.09 -6.71 -10.52
N ALA A 47 3.72 -7.57 -9.57
CA ALA A 47 2.71 -8.61 -9.80
C ALA A 47 1.37 -8.02 -10.25
N ALA A 48 1.00 -6.85 -9.71
CA ALA A 48 -0.21 -6.17 -10.09
C ALA A 48 -0.19 -5.67 -11.54
N PHE A 49 0.94 -5.16 -12.02
CA PHE A 49 1.12 -4.77 -13.42
C PHE A 49 1.08 -5.97 -14.36
N LEU A 50 1.81 -7.04 -14.01
CA LEU A 50 1.90 -8.27 -14.81
C LEU A 50 0.56 -9.01 -14.94
N ALA A 51 -0.37 -8.77 -14.03
CA ALA A 51 -1.66 -9.45 -13.97
C ALA A 51 -2.84 -8.49 -14.18
N LEU A 52 -2.57 -7.29 -14.70
CA LEU A 52 -3.56 -6.22 -14.80
C LEU A 52 -4.63 -6.49 -15.87
N ASP A 53 -4.28 -7.26 -16.88
CA ASP A 53 -5.11 -7.72 -18.00
C ASP A 53 -5.84 -9.04 -17.72
N LEU A 54 -5.45 -9.78 -16.67
CA LEU A 54 -6.04 -11.07 -16.31
C LEU A 54 -7.35 -10.88 -15.53
N PRO A 55 -8.54 -11.17 -16.11
CA PRO A 55 -9.80 -10.98 -15.42
C PRO A 55 -10.05 -12.05 -14.34
N VAL A 56 -10.69 -11.66 -13.24
CA VAL A 56 -11.10 -12.60 -12.18
C VAL A 56 -12.43 -13.25 -12.55
N ARG A 57 -12.39 -14.24 -13.46
CA ARG A 57 -13.60 -14.95 -13.94
C ARG A 57 -14.15 -15.98 -12.96
N GLY A 58 -13.38 -16.33 -11.93
CA GLY A 58 -13.77 -17.34 -10.95
C GLY A 58 -15.07 -17.02 -10.20
N LEU A 59 -15.45 -15.74 -10.13
CA LEU A 59 -16.68 -15.29 -9.45
C LEU A 59 -17.86 -15.07 -10.41
N ASP A 60 -17.65 -15.15 -11.72
CA ASP A 60 -18.68 -14.79 -12.70
C ASP A 60 -19.92 -15.68 -12.63
N HIS A 61 -19.75 -16.93 -12.19
CA HIS A 61 -20.84 -17.90 -12.07
C HIS A 61 -21.87 -17.53 -10.99
N PHE A 62 -21.54 -16.65 -10.05
CA PHE A 62 -22.48 -16.14 -9.05
C PHE A 62 -23.37 -15.00 -9.59
N PHE A 63 -23.12 -14.49 -10.80
CA PHE A 63 -23.82 -13.34 -11.37
C PHE A 63 -24.49 -13.70 -12.70
N SER A 64 -25.83 -13.66 -12.71
CA SER A 64 -26.64 -13.96 -13.89
C SER A 64 -26.56 -12.85 -14.95
N LEU A 65 -26.54 -11.59 -14.53
CA LEU A 65 -26.45 -10.43 -15.42
C LEU A 65 -25.02 -10.28 -15.95
N PRO A 66 -24.80 -10.27 -17.28
CA PRO A 66 -23.47 -10.12 -17.86
C PRO A 66 -22.75 -8.86 -17.37
N SER A 67 -23.46 -7.74 -17.24
CA SER A 67 -22.90 -6.46 -16.78
C SER A 67 -22.46 -6.45 -15.31
N ALA A 68 -22.98 -7.37 -14.49
CA ALA A 68 -22.65 -7.47 -13.07
C ALA A 68 -21.47 -8.41 -12.78
N ARG A 69 -20.99 -9.16 -13.79
CA ARG A 69 -19.90 -10.13 -13.63
C ARG A 69 -18.60 -9.44 -13.21
N PRO A 70 -17.96 -9.88 -12.11
CA PRO A 70 -16.69 -9.34 -11.65
C PRO A 70 -15.60 -9.34 -12.72
N GLY A 71 -15.52 -10.36 -13.56
CA GLY A 71 -14.51 -10.46 -14.62
C GLY A 71 -14.48 -9.31 -15.63
N ASN A 72 -15.53 -8.48 -15.70
CA ASN A 72 -15.57 -7.31 -16.59
C ASN A 72 -14.83 -6.09 -16.04
N TRP A 73 -14.59 -6.02 -14.73
CA TRP A 73 -14.03 -4.84 -14.07
C TRP A 73 -12.95 -5.18 -13.04
N LEU A 74 -12.96 -6.39 -12.49
CA LEU A 74 -12.01 -6.91 -11.54
C LEU A 74 -10.95 -7.75 -12.25
N THR A 75 -9.70 -7.33 -12.12
CA THR A 75 -8.53 -8.06 -12.63
C THR A 75 -7.64 -8.54 -11.49
N GLN A 76 -6.79 -9.53 -11.76
CA GLN A 76 -5.83 -10.04 -10.79
C GLN A 76 -4.93 -8.91 -10.27
N GLY A 77 -4.60 -7.93 -11.13
CA GLY A 77 -3.89 -6.72 -10.71
C GLY A 77 -4.58 -5.94 -9.59
N HIS A 78 -5.91 -5.75 -9.68
CA HIS A 78 -6.69 -5.11 -8.61
C HIS A 78 -6.68 -5.92 -7.31
N VAL A 79 -6.64 -7.25 -7.41
CA VAL A 79 -6.54 -8.14 -6.24
C VAL A 79 -5.17 -7.98 -5.58
N PHE A 80 -4.07 -8.03 -6.32
CA PHE A 80 -2.72 -7.78 -5.78
C PHE A 80 -2.63 -6.40 -5.12
N MET A 81 -3.19 -5.36 -5.75
CA MET A 81 -3.20 -4.01 -5.18
C MET A 81 -3.98 -3.89 -3.88
N THR A 82 -5.00 -4.73 -3.68
CA THR A 82 -5.71 -4.82 -2.40
C THR A 82 -4.73 -5.22 -1.29
N PHE A 83 -3.90 -6.23 -1.52
CA PHE A 83 -2.88 -6.67 -0.56
C PHE A 83 -1.76 -5.65 -0.37
N ALA A 84 -1.50 -4.78 -1.34
CA ALA A 84 -0.47 -3.75 -1.22
C ALA A 84 -0.77 -2.76 -0.07
N ALA A 85 -2.04 -2.32 0.08
CA ALA A 85 -2.44 -1.46 1.19
C ALA A 85 -2.30 -2.20 2.54
N MET A 86 -2.70 -3.48 2.61
CA MET A 86 -2.56 -4.32 3.80
C MET A 86 -1.10 -4.48 4.24
N SER A 87 -0.20 -4.75 3.29
CA SER A 87 1.24 -4.79 3.53
C SER A 87 1.77 -3.43 4.02
N GLY A 88 1.25 -2.33 3.46
CA GLY A 88 1.58 -0.97 3.90
C GLY A 88 1.26 -0.74 5.38
N ILE A 89 0.12 -1.26 5.86
CA ILE A 89 -0.26 -1.19 7.27
C ILE A 89 0.74 -1.93 8.18
N PHE A 90 1.27 -3.08 7.77
CA PHE A 90 2.30 -3.78 8.55
C PHE A 90 3.61 -3.01 8.62
N ILE A 91 4.01 -2.39 7.50
CA ILE A 91 5.21 -1.54 7.46
C ILE A 91 5.01 -0.32 8.36
N ALA A 92 3.85 0.35 8.25
CA ALA A 92 3.50 1.49 9.08
C ALA A 92 3.44 1.12 10.57
N ARG A 93 2.94 -0.07 10.90
CA ARG A 93 2.99 -0.59 12.27
C ARG A 93 4.42 -0.68 12.76
N ARG A 94 5.30 -1.30 11.98
CA ARG A 94 6.66 -1.64 12.43
C ARG A 94 7.63 -0.46 12.44
N PHE A 95 7.47 0.47 11.50
CA PHE A 95 8.46 1.52 11.22
C PHE A 95 7.86 2.93 11.16
N GLY A 96 6.54 3.08 11.27
CA GLY A 96 5.85 4.38 11.22
C GLY A 96 5.34 4.76 9.84
N GLY A 97 4.40 5.71 9.81
CA GLY A 97 3.76 6.20 8.58
C GLY A 97 4.75 6.81 7.58
N ASP A 98 5.72 7.59 8.06
CA ASP A 98 6.74 8.23 7.21
C ASP A 98 7.61 7.21 6.47
N GLU A 99 8.07 6.17 7.18
CA GLU A 99 8.88 5.12 6.56
C GLU A 99 8.03 4.31 5.58
N ALA A 100 6.78 4.01 5.92
CA ALA A 100 5.85 3.33 5.02
C ALA A 100 5.61 4.14 3.73
N ALA A 101 5.43 5.46 3.82
CA ALA A 101 5.27 6.33 2.66
C ALA A 101 6.52 6.34 1.76
N ARG A 102 7.72 6.35 2.35
CA ARG A 102 8.99 6.23 1.60
C ARG A 102 9.08 4.89 0.89
N VAL A 103 8.77 3.80 1.59
CA VAL A 103 8.76 2.44 1.00
C VAL A 103 7.76 2.34 -0.14
N ILE A 104 6.54 2.87 0.01
CA ILE A 104 5.55 2.92 -1.06
C ILE A 104 6.12 3.69 -2.26
N THR A 105 6.61 4.92 -2.05
CA THR A 105 7.18 5.75 -3.14
C THR A 105 8.30 5.02 -3.89
N THR A 106 9.28 4.50 -3.16
CA THR A 106 10.45 3.83 -3.74
C THR A 106 10.05 2.53 -4.43
N SER A 107 9.10 1.77 -3.88
CA SER A 107 8.61 0.53 -4.50
C SER A 107 7.89 0.76 -5.83
N TRP A 108 7.12 1.85 -5.96
CA TRP A 108 6.51 2.25 -7.22
C TRP A 108 7.56 2.71 -8.23
N GLY A 109 8.64 3.37 -7.78
CA GLY A 109 9.79 3.67 -8.62
C GLY A 109 10.44 2.40 -9.17
N ILE A 110 10.65 1.39 -8.33
CA ILE A 110 11.17 0.07 -8.75
C ILE A 110 10.22 -0.60 -9.74
N ALA A 111 8.91 -0.61 -9.45
CA ALA A 111 7.90 -1.20 -10.33
C ALA A 111 7.82 -0.47 -11.69
N ALA A 112 7.95 0.85 -11.71
CA ALA A 112 7.98 1.64 -12.94
C ALA A 112 9.20 1.31 -13.80
N VAL A 113 10.39 1.14 -13.19
CA VAL A 113 11.59 0.70 -13.91
C VAL A 113 11.41 -0.72 -14.43
N ALA A 114 10.87 -1.64 -13.63
CA ALA A 114 10.61 -3.01 -14.06
C ALA A 114 9.63 -3.06 -15.25
N ALA A 115 8.52 -2.32 -15.16
CA ALA A 115 7.53 -2.22 -16.23
C ALA A 115 8.13 -1.58 -17.50
N LEU A 116 9.02 -0.59 -17.37
CA LEU A 116 9.71 0.00 -18.52
C LEU A 116 10.68 -1.01 -19.18
N VAL A 117 11.45 -1.75 -18.39
CA VAL A 117 12.36 -2.78 -18.91
C VAL A 117 11.58 -3.86 -19.65
N GLU A 118 10.48 -4.33 -19.08
CA GLU A 118 9.59 -5.30 -19.71
C GLU A 118 8.98 -4.73 -21.01
N PHE A 119 8.49 -3.50 -20.97
CA PHE A 119 7.95 -2.83 -22.15
C PHE A 119 8.98 -2.74 -23.28
N VAL A 120 10.21 -2.31 -22.98
CA VAL A 120 11.30 -2.24 -23.98
C VAL A 120 11.64 -3.63 -24.53
N HIS A 121 11.59 -4.66 -23.69
CA HIS A 121 11.86 -6.03 -24.10
C HIS A 121 10.76 -6.59 -25.01
N LEU A 122 9.49 -6.31 -24.70
CA LEU A 122 8.32 -6.79 -25.45
C LEU A 122 7.94 -5.89 -26.63
N ALA A 123 8.44 -4.65 -26.71
CA ALA A 123 8.11 -3.69 -27.76
C ALA A 123 8.16 -4.25 -29.19
N PRO A 124 9.12 -5.12 -29.57
CA PRO A 124 9.15 -5.71 -30.92
C PRO A 124 7.98 -6.67 -31.23
N SER A 125 7.35 -7.25 -30.21
CA SER A 125 6.26 -8.24 -30.35
C SER A 125 4.86 -7.69 -30.02
N LEU A 126 4.76 -6.43 -29.56
CA LEU A 126 3.48 -5.82 -29.20
C LEU A 126 2.72 -5.32 -30.44
N SER A 127 1.43 -5.65 -30.49
CA SER A 127 0.48 -5.15 -31.49
C SER A 127 -0.30 -3.94 -30.97
N PRO A 128 -0.84 -3.09 -31.87
CA PRO A 128 -1.75 -2.01 -31.47
C PRO A 128 -2.98 -2.57 -30.77
N GLY A 129 -3.11 -2.29 -29.46
CA GLY A 129 -4.21 -2.79 -28.61
C GLY A 129 -3.75 -3.64 -27.42
N ASP A 130 -2.53 -4.15 -27.44
CA ASP A 130 -1.98 -4.96 -26.34
C ASP A 130 -1.64 -4.12 -25.10
N ILE A 131 -1.45 -2.81 -25.29
CA ILE A 131 -1.04 -1.88 -24.22
C ILE A 131 -2.28 -1.16 -23.69
N PRO A 132 -2.52 -1.15 -22.36
CA PRO A 132 -3.58 -0.35 -21.76
C PRO A 132 -3.42 1.13 -22.08
N SER A 133 -4.53 1.86 -22.19
CA SER A 133 -4.47 3.30 -22.47
C SER A 133 -3.67 4.06 -21.38
N ALA A 134 -2.98 5.13 -21.77
CA ALA A 134 -2.27 5.99 -20.82
C ALA A 134 -3.18 6.53 -19.71
N ARG A 135 -4.46 6.79 -20.04
CA ARG A 135 -5.52 7.15 -19.09
C ARG A 135 -5.72 6.07 -18.03
N PHE A 136 -5.82 4.81 -18.45
CA PHE A 136 -5.99 3.67 -17.55
C PHE A 136 -4.76 3.49 -16.64
N ILE A 137 -3.56 3.49 -17.21
CA ILE A 137 -2.31 3.31 -16.46
C ILE A 137 -2.14 4.45 -15.44
N GLY A 138 -2.28 5.70 -15.88
CA GLY A 138 -2.16 6.87 -15.01
C GLY A 138 -3.18 6.86 -13.88
N ALA A 139 -4.45 6.54 -14.17
CA ALA A 139 -5.48 6.41 -13.17
C ALA A 139 -5.19 5.29 -12.17
N PHE A 140 -4.78 4.11 -12.65
CA PHE A 140 -4.46 2.96 -11.82
C PHE A 140 -3.32 3.29 -10.84
N VAL A 141 -2.19 3.77 -11.36
CA VAL A 141 -1.00 4.10 -10.55
C VAL A 141 -1.32 5.21 -9.56
N ALA A 142 -1.87 6.34 -10.01
CA ALA A 142 -2.12 7.48 -9.15
C ALA A 142 -3.13 7.16 -8.04
N SER A 143 -4.26 6.54 -8.40
CA SER A 143 -5.28 6.17 -7.41
C SER A 143 -4.78 5.12 -6.42
N ALA A 144 -3.99 4.14 -6.88
CA ALA A 144 -3.41 3.12 -6.02
C ALA A 144 -2.41 3.71 -5.03
N MET A 145 -1.49 4.56 -5.50
CA MET A 145 -0.53 5.27 -4.64
C MET A 145 -1.25 6.14 -3.60
N ILE A 146 -2.23 6.94 -4.04
CA ILE A 146 -3.04 7.78 -3.13
C ILE A 146 -3.76 6.92 -2.10
N GLY A 147 -4.38 5.82 -2.51
CA GLY A 147 -5.06 4.90 -1.60
C GLY A 147 -4.12 4.29 -0.56
N GLN A 148 -2.91 3.91 -0.95
CA GLN A 148 -1.89 3.41 -0.02
C GLN A 148 -1.43 4.49 0.97
N TYR A 149 -1.17 5.72 0.50
CA TYR A 149 -0.80 6.84 1.38
C TYR A 149 -1.90 7.18 2.38
N VAL A 150 -3.16 7.24 1.93
CA VAL A 150 -4.31 7.45 2.81
C VAL A 150 -4.41 6.33 3.84
N ALA A 151 -4.23 5.07 3.42
CA ALA A 151 -4.31 3.94 4.32
C ALA A 151 -3.25 3.99 5.42
N VAL A 152 -1.97 4.15 5.06
CA VAL A 152 -0.88 4.17 6.04
C VAL A 152 -0.89 5.44 6.89
N GLY A 153 -1.24 6.59 6.30
CA GLY A 153 -1.32 7.87 7.00
C GLY A 153 -2.43 7.87 8.04
N LEU A 154 -3.66 7.48 7.64
CA LEU A 154 -4.78 7.41 8.59
C LEU A 154 -4.52 6.38 9.68
N TYR A 155 -3.95 5.22 9.33
CA TYR A 155 -3.52 4.22 10.30
C TYR A 155 -2.54 4.79 11.32
N ASP A 156 -1.51 5.52 10.87
CA ASP A 156 -0.49 6.08 11.76
C ASP A 156 -1.04 7.14 12.72
N ILE A 157 -2.00 7.94 12.25
CA ILE A 157 -2.67 8.96 13.06
C ILE A 157 -3.51 8.33 14.18
N ILE A 158 -4.23 7.23 13.92
CA ILE A 158 -5.24 6.70 14.86
C ILE A 158 -4.77 5.50 15.70
N ARG A 159 -3.54 5.01 15.52
CA ARG A 159 -3.07 3.76 16.15
C ARG A 159 -2.77 3.81 17.65
N GLY A 160 -2.57 4.98 18.27
CA GLY A 160 -2.06 5.05 19.65
C GLY A 160 -3.09 5.24 20.78
N ALA A 161 -4.38 5.47 20.49
CA ALA A 161 -5.38 5.69 21.55
C ALA A 161 -6.64 4.79 21.46
N ALA A 162 -6.75 3.96 20.42
CA ALA A 162 -8.00 3.28 20.07
C ALA A 162 -7.90 1.76 20.19
N ALA A 163 -9.06 1.07 20.13
CA ALA A 163 -9.10 -0.38 20.02
C ALA A 163 -8.25 -0.86 18.83
N TRP A 164 -7.50 -1.95 19.03
CA TRP A 164 -6.46 -2.43 18.10
C TRP A 164 -6.92 -2.65 16.66
N TRP A 165 -8.21 -2.91 16.45
CA TRP A 165 -8.81 -3.16 15.13
C TRP A 165 -9.18 -1.86 14.39
N ARG A 166 -9.35 -0.74 15.10
CA ARG A 166 -9.83 0.53 14.51
C ARG A 166 -8.83 1.08 13.51
N ALA A 167 -7.55 1.12 13.89
CA ALA A 167 -6.49 1.63 13.04
C ALA A 167 -6.36 0.89 11.70
N PRO A 168 -6.15 -0.45 11.69
CA PRO A 168 -6.04 -1.17 10.42
C PRO A 168 -7.33 -1.12 9.61
N LEU A 169 -8.51 -1.22 10.24
CA LEU A 169 -9.79 -1.19 9.52
C LEU A 169 -10.03 0.16 8.84
N TYR A 170 -9.98 1.25 9.60
CA TYR A 170 -10.28 2.57 9.05
C TYR A 170 -9.21 3.04 8.07
N GLY A 171 -7.94 2.73 8.30
CA GLY A 171 -6.88 2.96 7.32
C GLY A 171 -7.20 2.29 5.99
N LEU A 172 -7.47 0.99 6.00
CA LEU A 172 -7.80 0.26 4.77
C LEU A 172 -9.07 0.78 4.09
N LEU A 173 -10.16 0.98 4.84
CA LEU A 173 -11.41 1.49 4.27
C LEU A 173 -11.23 2.87 3.62
N ALA A 174 -10.53 3.79 4.29
CA ALA A 174 -10.27 5.12 3.74
C ALA A 174 -9.37 5.05 2.49
N GLY A 175 -8.32 4.23 2.53
CA GLY A 175 -7.42 4.03 1.40
C GLY A 175 -8.11 3.42 0.17
N TYR A 176 -8.92 2.38 0.38
CA TYR A 176 -9.70 1.77 -0.68
C TYR A 176 -10.78 2.70 -1.21
N PHE A 177 -11.44 3.46 -0.34
CA PHE A 177 -12.39 4.49 -0.77
C PHE A 177 -11.71 5.51 -1.68
N ALA A 178 -10.58 6.09 -1.25
CA ALA A 178 -9.80 7.04 -2.04
C ALA A 178 -9.37 6.45 -3.40
N HIS A 179 -8.94 5.19 -3.42
CA HIS A 179 -8.59 4.52 -4.68
C HIS A 179 -9.78 4.43 -5.64
N VAL A 180 -10.92 3.88 -5.19
CA VAL A 180 -12.05 3.62 -6.10
C VAL A 180 -12.73 4.90 -6.59
N VAL A 181 -12.83 5.93 -5.75
CA VAL A 181 -13.47 7.20 -6.12
C VAL A 181 -12.62 8.02 -7.09
N ILE A 182 -11.32 7.72 -7.19
CA ILE A 182 -10.44 8.31 -8.21
C ILE A 182 -10.44 7.41 -9.45
N PHE A 183 -10.18 6.11 -9.29
CA PHE A 183 -9.97 5.20 -10.41
C PHE A 183 -11.18 5.10 -11.33
N PHE A 184 -12.36 4.77 -10.79
CA PHE A 184 -13.51 4.45 -11.63
C PHE A 184 -14.02 5.66 -12.43
N PRO A 185 -14.20 6.86 -11.84
CA PRO A 185 -14.57 8.04 -12.62
C PRO A 185 -13.51 8.38 -13.65
N VAL A 186 -12.22 8.38 -13.26
CA VAL A 186 -11.15 8.74 -14.20
C VAL A 186 -11.10 7.75 -15.36
N VAL A 187 -11.35 6.46 -15.19
CA VAL A 187 -11.30 5.49 -16.29
C VAL A 187 -12.61 5.47 -17.12
N TYR A 188 -13.77 5.55 -16.47
CA TYR A 188 -15.05 5.14 -17.09
C TYR A 188 -16.10 6.25 -17.26
N TRP A 189 -15.85 7.52 -16.87
CA TRP A 189 -16.85 8.60 -16.89
C TRP A 189 -17.68 8.73 -18.19
N SER A 190 -17.11 8.38 -19.35
CA SER A 190 -17.72 8.50 -20.67
C SER A 190 -17.85 7.18 -21.42
N SER A 191 -17.75 6.04 -20.74
CA SER A 191 -17.69 4.72 -21.41
C SER A 191 -19.06 4.11 -21.73
N GLY A 192 -20.15 4.64 -21.15
CA GLY A 192 -21.48 4.02 -21.21
C GLY A 192 -21.61 2.73 -20.38
N LEU A 193 -20.55 2.32 -19.68
CA LEU A 193 -20.53 1.14 -18.82
C LEU A 193 -21.13 1.47 -17.43
N PRO A 194 -21.67 0.48 -16.69
CA PRO A 194 -22.24 0.68 -15.36
C PRO A 194 -21.15 0.80 -14.27
N TRP A 195 -20.20 1.71 -14.47
CA TRP A 195 -18.99 1.82 -13.67
C TRP A 195 -19.26 2.23 -12.21
N THR A 196 -20.37 2.91 -11.93
CA THR A 196 -20.78 3.23 -10.55
C THR A 196 -21.10 1.96 -9.76
N PHE A 197 -21.79 1.01 -10.38
CA PHE A 197 -22.07 -0.29 -9.79
C PHE A 197 -20.78 -1.10 -9.58
N TRP A 198 -19.87 -1.08 -10.55
CA TRP A 198 -18.55 -1.72 -10.43
C TRP A 198 -17.72 -1.12 -9.30
N MET A 199 -17.70 0.21 -9.18
CA MET A 199 -17.02 0.94 -8.11
C MET A 199 -17.52 0.54 -6.72
N VAL A 200 -18.84 0.49 -6.52
CA VAL A 200 -19.45 0.08 -5.25
C VAL A 200 -19.14 -1.38 -4.95
N SER A 201 -19.20 -2.25 -5.97
CA SER A 201 -18.88 -3.68 -5.84
C SER A 201 -17.42 -3.90 -5.45
N ASP A 202 -16.50 -3.18 -6.08
CA ASP A 202 -15.07 -3.21 -5.78
C ASP A 202 -14.78 -2.76 -4.35
N PHE A 203 -15.35 -1.62 -3.94
CA PHE A 203 -15.22 -1.13 -2.57
C PHE A 203 -15.76 -2.12 -1.55
N THR A 204 -16.92 -2.72 -1.83
CA THR A 204 -17.56 -3.69 -0.94
C THR A 204 -16.68 -4.94 -0.77
N LEU A 205 -16.12 -5.45 -1.86
CA LEU A 205 -15.20 -6.59 -1.82
C LEU A 205 -13.96 -6.27 -0.96
N LYS A 206 -13.34 -5.11 -1.20
CA LYS A 206 -12.18 -4.64 -0.43
C LYS A 206 -12.52 -4.39 1.04
N ALA A 207 -13.72 -3.91 1.36
CA ALA A 207 -14.20 -3.77 2.73
C ALA A 207 -14.32 -5.13 3.43
N VAL A 208 -14.93 -6.13 2.79
CA VAL A 208 -15.00 -7.51 3.33
C VAL A 208 -13.60 -8.07 3.57
N LEU A 209 -12.68 -7.90 2.63
CA LEU A 209 -11.28 -8.30 2.78
C LEU A 209 -10.58 -7.55 3.92
N SER A 210 -10.92 -6.27 4.16
CA SER A 210 -10.41 -5.50 5.31
C SER A 210 -10.85 -6.09 6.65
N PHE A 211 -12.09 -6.59 6.74
CA PHE A 211 -12.54 -7.31 7.93
C PHE A 211 -11.79 -8.63 8.11
N GLY A 212 -11.60 -9.40 7.04
CA GLY A 212 -10.78 -10.62 7.08
C GLY A 212 -9.34 -10.35 7.52
N PHE A 213 -8.76 -9.25 7.04
CA PHE A 213 -7.41 -8.81 7.42
C PHE A 213 -7.26 -8.56 8.92
N LEU A 214 -8.32 -8.21 9.65
CA LEU A 214 -8.24 -8.02 11.11
C LEU A 214 -7.79 -9.28 11.84
N GLY A 215 -8.17 -10.47 11.37
CA GLY A 215 -7.72 -11.74 11.94
C GLY A 215 -6.21 -11.93 11.75
N LEU A 216 -5.72 -11.72 10.52
CA LEU A 216 -4.29 -11.79 10.20
C LEU A 216 -3.49 -10.73 10.99
N TYR A 217 -4.02 -9.51 11.03
CA TYR A 217 -3.43 -8.41 11.78
C TYR A 217 -3.33 -8.77 13.26
N TYR A 218 -4.40 -9.29 13.87
CA TYR A 218 -4.41 -9.69 15.27
C TYR A 218 -3.30 -10.70 15.61
N VAL A 219 -3.19 -11.78 14.83
CA VAL A 219 -2.17 -12.83 15.02
C VAL A 219 -0.75 -12.26 14.87
N SER A 220 -0.56 -11.35 13.91
CA SER A 220 0.75 -10.74 13.65
C SER A 220 1.23 -9.75 14.73
N ARG A 221 0.34 -9.29 15.63
CA ARG A 221 0.67 -8.25 16.63
C ARG A 221 1.81 -8.66 17.57
N GLY A 222 1.96 -9.95 17.84
CA GLY A 222 3.05 -10.48 18.68
C GLY A 222 4.42 -10.40 17.99
N PHE A 223 4.46 -10.56 16.67
CA PHE A 223 5.68 -10.55 15.87
C PHE A 223 6.07 -9.14 15.42
N VAL A 224 5.07 -8.31 15.11
CA VAL A 224 5.26 -6.95 14.59
C VAL A 224 5.05 -5.95 15.71
N LYS A 225 6.14 -5.66 16.43
CA LYS A 225 6.15 -4.64 17.50
C LYS A 225 5.98 -3.24 16.90
N PRO A 226 5.07 -2.42 17.44
CA PRO A 226 4.87 -1.07 16.97
C PRO A 226 6.12 -0.21 17.21
N SER A 227 6.47 0.65 16.26
CA SER A 227 7.35 1.79 16.53
C SER A 227 6.53 2.99 16.99
N ASP A 228 7.19 3.96 17.61
CA ASP A 228 6.64 5.29 17.88
C ASP A 228 6.01 5.86 16.59
N GLY A 229 4.85 6.49 16.74
CA GLY A 229 4.05 7.03 15.63
C GLY A 229 3.37 8.33 16.00
N LEU A 230 2.73 8.99 15.03
CA LEU A 230 1.99 10.23 15.28
C LEU A 230 0.86 10.06 16.31
N GLY A 231 0.30 8.85 16.41
CA GLY A 231 -0.76 8.52 17.36
C GLY A 231 -0.34 8.23 18.81
N GLY A 232 0.96 8.15 19.11
CA GLY A 232 1.50 7.73 20.42
C GLY A 232 2.33 6.45 20.37
#